data_AF-A0A2N0AHG1-F1
#
_entry.id   AF-A0A2N0AHG1-F1
#
_cell.length_a   1.000
_cell.length_b   1.000
_cell.length_c   1.000
_cell.angle_alpha   90.00
_cell.angle_beta   90.00
_cell.angle_gamma   90.00
#
_symmetry.space_group_name_H-M   'P 1'
#
loop_
_entity.id
_entity.type
_entity.pdbx_description
1 polymer ?
#
loop_
_entity_poly.entity_id
_entity_poly.type
_entity_poly.pdbx_seq_one_letter_code
_entity_poly.pdbx_strand_id
1 'polypeptide(L)'
;MKQFADQIGDLLVGFTGEHVGKNRFLICLYNSPLLHVDLKFIQIQDFHDRVENPKILFYNHSQKLNLILKTSHRERIIRNAFTNTPA
;
A
#
# COMPACT_ATOMS: atom_id res chain seq x y z
N MET A 1 4.80 7.00 -12.80
CA MET A 1 5.29 6.74 -11.42
C MET A 1 6.34 7.75 -11.00
N LYS A 2 7.49 7.88 -11.69
CA LYS A 2 8.52 8.87 -11.30
C LYS A 2 8.04 10.31 -11.29
N GLN A 3 7.26 10.73 -12.29
CA GLN A 3 6.62 12.06 -12.30
C GLN A 3 5.73 12.33 -11.08
N PHE A 4 5.05 11.30 -10.55
CA PHE A 4 4.25 11.45 -9.34
C PHE A 4 5.14 11.67 -8.10
N ALA A 5 6.25 10.94 -8.01
CA ALA A 5 7.24 11.12 -6.94
C ALA A 5 7.86 12.54 -6.98
N ASP A 6 8.21 13.02 -8.18
CA ASP A 6 8.75 14.36 -8.40
C ASP A 6 7.80 15.49 -7.96
N GLN A 7 6.48 15.23 -7.96
CA GLN A 7 5.46 16.17 -7.48
C GLN A 7 5.31 16.19 -5.95
N ILE A 8 5.81 15.19 -5.23
CA ILE A 8 5.65 15.06 -3.77
C ILE A 8 6.73 15.85 -3.02
N GLY A 9 7.93 15.96 -3.57
CA GLY A 9 9.06 16.64 -2.92
C GLY A 9 10.31 16.69 -3.80
N ASP A 10 11.42 17.11 -3.21
CA ASP A 10 12.73 17.23 -3.89
C ASP A 10 13.33 15.83 -4.13
N LEU A 11 12.96 15.19 -5.25
CA LEU A 11 13.36 13.84 -5.61
C LEU A 11 14.78 13.82 -6.17
N LEU A 12 15.71 13.14 -5.49
CA LEU A 12 17.08 12.94 -5.98
C LEU A 12 17.15 11.81 -7.00
N VAL A 13 16.55 10.67 -6.67
CA VAL A 13 16.55 9.48 -7.53
C VAL A 13 15.37 8.57 -7.22
N GLY A 14 14.88 7.88 -8.24
CA GLY A 14 13.85 6.85 -8.10
C GLY A 14 14.15 5.62 -8.95
N PHE A 15 13.90 4.42 -8.42
CA PHE A 15 14.13 3.14 -9.10
C PHE A 15 12.84 2.31 -9.14
N THR A 16 12.50 1.77 -10.32
CA THR A 16 11.35 0.89 -10.48
C THR A 16 11.73 -0.57 -10.20
N GLY A 17 10.77 -1.35 -9.72
CA GLY A 17 10.90 -2.80 -9.53
C GLY A 17 10.84 -3.62 -10.83
N GLU A 18 11.19 -3.04 -11.98
CA GLU A 18 11.12 -3.72 -13.29
C GLU A 18 12.00 -4.98 -13.32
N HIS A 19 13.15 -4.93 -12.65
CA HIS A 19 14.09 -6.05 -12.52
C HIS A 19 13.54 -7.26 -11.73
N VAL A 20 12.46 -7.10 -10.97
CA VAL A 20 11.74 -8.19 -10.28
C VAL A 20 10.41 -8.53 -10.95
N GLY A 21 10.17 -8.05 -12.17
CA GLY A 21 8.95 -8.32 -12.95
C GLY A 21 7.69 -7.67 -12.37
N LYS A 22 7.83 -6.75 -11.42
CA LYS A 22 6.70 -6.08 -10.76
C LYS A 22 6.81 -4.57 -10.93
N ASN A 23 6.10 -4.03 -11.92
CA ASN A 23 6.01 -2.60 -12.19
C ASN A 23 5.06 -1.85 -11.21
N ARG A 24 5.17 -2.17 -9.92
CA ARG A 24 4.28 -1.67 -8.86
C ARG A 24 5.03 -0.94 -7.75
N PHE A 25 6.35 -1.00 -7.76
CA PHE A 25 7.22 -0.39 -6.75
C PHE A 25 8.03 0.73 -7.36
N LEU A 26 8.13 1.82 -6.63
CA LEU A 26 9.06 2.91 -6.89
C LEU A 26 9.78 3.27 -5.59
N ILE A 27 11.07 2.97 -5.56
CA ILE A 27 11.97 3.24 -4.44
C ILE A 27 12.56 4.63 -4.67
N CYS A 28 12.33 5.58 -3.76
CA CYS A 28 12.70 6.99 -3.93
C CYS A 28 13.66 7.44 -2.84
N LEU A 29 14.62 8.28 -3.22
CA LEU A 29 15.42 9.07 -2.30
C LEU A 29 15.06 10.54 -2.51
N TYR A 30 14.57 11.19 -1.45
CA TYR A 30 14.26 12.61 -1.43
C TYR A 30 15.31 13.37 -0.64
N ASN A 31 15.45 14.65 -0.93
CA ASN A 31 16.33 15.59 -0.23
C ASN A 31 15.55 16.48 0.73
N SER A 32 16.27 17.11 1.67
CA SER A 32 15.77 18.15 2.58
C SER A 32 14.47 17.80 3.32
N PRO A 33 14.44 16.76 4.19
CA PRO A 33 15.58 15.96 4.66
C PRO A 33 15.89 14.78 3.74
N LEU A 34 17.08 14.18 3.90
CA LEU A 34 17.42 12.95 3.20
C LEU A 34 16.49 11.81 3.67
N LEU A 35 15.55 11.41 2.81
CA LEU A 35 14.51 10.45 3.16
C LEU A 35 14.39 9.36 2.11
N HIS A 36 14.41 8.11 2.57
CA HIS A 36 14.14 6.94 1.76
C HIS A 36 12.64 6.58 1.85
N VAL A 37 11.96 6.54 0.71
CA VAL A 37 10.50 6.29 0.63
C VAL A 37 10.20 5.24 -0.42
N ASP A 38 9.50 4.18 0.01
CA ASP A 38 8.97 3.17 -0.89
C ASP A 38 7.51 3.48 -1.25
N LEU A 39 7.27 3.76 -2.53
CA LEU A 39 5.93 3.95 -3.07
C LEU A 39 5.45 2.66 -3.72
N LYS A 40 4.33 2.13 -3.21
CA LYS A 40 3.68 0.92 -3.73
C LYS A 40 2.34 1.29 -4.39
N PHE A 41 2.25 1.04 -5.69
CA PHE A 41 1.05 1.25 -6.49
C PHE A 41 0.32 -0.09 -6.66
N ILE A 42 -0.93 -0.14 -6.22
CA ILE A 42 -1.76 -1.35 -6.29
C ILE A 42 -3.13 -1.00 -6.86
N GLN A 43 -3.78 -1.99 -7.47
CA GLN A 43 -5.20 -1.88 -7.76
C GLN A 43 -6.01 -2.06 -6.48
N ILE A 44 -7.18 -1.44 -6.42
CA ILE A 44 -8.02 -1.47 -5.22
C ILE A 44 -8.43 -2.91 -4.84
N GLN A 45 -8.64 -3.78 -5.82
CA GLN A 45 -8.95 -5.19 -5.62
C GLN A 45 -7.82 -5.97 -4.93
N ASP A 46 -6.56 -5.62 -5.20
CA ASP A 46 -5.38 -6.25 -4.61
C ASP A 46 -5.16 -5.80 -3.16
N PHE A 47 -5.79 -4.70 -2.74
CA PHE A 47 -5.64 -4.15 -1.39
C PHE A 47 -6.35 -4.95 -0.30
N HIS A 48 -7.28 -5.83 -0.70
CA HIS A 48 -7.90 -6.77 0.22
C HIS A 48 -6.87 -7.76 0.80
N ASP A 49 -5.89 -8.17 -0.01
CA ASP A 49 -4.80 -9.04 0.39
C ASP A 49 -3.58 -8.21 0.84
N ARG A 50 -3.58 -7.88 2.13
CA ARG A 50 -2.58 -7.02 2.76
C ARG A 50 -2.00 -7.68 4.00
N VAL A 51 -0.70 -7.46 4.21
CA VAL A 51 0.02 -7.94 5.40
C VAL A 51 -0.34 -7.10 6.64
N GLU A 52 -0.52 -5.80 6.44
CA GLU A 52 -0.74 -4.81 7.51
C GLU A 52 -1.93 -3.90 7.20
N ASN A 53 -2.51 -3.30 8.24
CA ASN A 53 -3.57 -2.31 8.10
C ASN A 53 -2.96 -0.91 8.00
N PRO A 54 -3.07 -0.22 6.84
CA PRO A 54 -2.49 1.10 6.69
C PRO A 54 -3.35 2.18 7.35
N LYS A 55 -2.72 3.30 7.68
CA LYS A 55 -3.43 4.53 8.02
C LYS A 55 -3.83 5.25 6.73
N ILE A 56 -5.08 5.68 6.66
CA ILE A 56 -5.60 6.41 5.50
C ILE A 56 -5.35 7.90 5.74
N LEU A 57 -4.45 8.49 4.95
CA LEU A 57 -4.15 9.92 5.03
C LEU A 57 -5.09 10.75 4.15
N PHE A 58 -5.53 10.18 3.02
CA PHE A 58 -6.42 10.83 2.07
C PHE A 58 -7.26 9.79 1.32
N TYR A 59 -8.49 10.17 0.98
CA TYR A 59 -9.40 9.36 0.18
C TYR A 59 -10.36 10.27 -0.59
N ASN A 60 -10.44 10.09 -1.91
CA ASN A 60 -11.46 10.76 -2.73
C ASN A 60 -12.73 9.89 -2.76
N HIS A 61 -13.87 10.47 -2.38
CA HIS A 61 -15.12 9.75 -2.09
C HIS A 61 -15.74 8.94 -3.25
N SER A 62 -15.15 8.95 -4.44
CA SER A 62 -15.67 8.33 -5.66
C SER A 62 -15.57 6.80 -5.74
N GLN A 63 -14.81 6.11 -4.87
CA GLN A 63 -14.55 4.66 -5.02
C GLN A 63 -14.70 3.89 -3.71
N LYS A 64 -15.65 2.94 -3.59
CA LYS A 64 -16.01 2.13 -2.39
C LYS A 64 -14.84 1.56 -1.54
N LEU A 65 -14.03 2.40 -0.89
CA LEU A 65 -12.86 1.99 -0.11
C LEU A 65 -13.28 1.44 1.26
N ASN A 66 -14.38 1.96 1.81
CA ASN A 66 -14.92 1.55 3.12
C ASN A 66 -15.28 0.06 3.20
N LEU A 67 -15.59 -0.61 2.07
CA LEU A 67 -15.89 -2.04 2.07
C LEU A 67 -14.62 -2.90 2.11
N ILE A 68 -13.52 -2.41 1.53
CA ILE A 68 -12.26 -3.14 1.37
C ILE A 68 -11.38 -3.02 2.62
N LEU A 69 -11.49 -1.90 3.34
CA LEU A 69 -10.80 -1.68 4.61
C LEU A 69 -11.36 -2.52 5.76
N LYS A 70 -12.68 -2.78 5.77
CA LYS A 70 -13.38 -3.48 6.87
C LYS A 70 -12.99 -4.95 7.03
N THR A 71 -12.30 -5.55 6.05
CA THR A 71 -11.87 -6.94 6.09
C THR A 71 -10.46 -7.06 5.52
N SER A 72 -9.45 -7.22 6.39
CA SER A 72 -8.19 -7.84 5.95
C SER A 72 -8.39 -9.37 5.94
N HIS A 73 -7.76 -10.07 4.99
CA HIS A 73 -7.81 -11.54 4.97
C HIS A 73 -7.30 -12.14 6.29
N ARG A 74 -6.32 -11.49 6.92
CA ARG A 74 -5.73 -11.86 8.21
C ARG A 74 -6.73 -11.74 9.38
N GLU A 75 -7.52 -10.67 9.43
CA GLU A 75 -8.60 -10.54 10.41
C GLU A 75 -9.68 -11.61 10.21
N ARG A 76 -9.96 -12.01 8.98
CA ARG A 76 -10.91 -13.09 8.69
C ARG A 76 -10.40 -14.46 9.14
N ILE A 77 -9.11 -14.76 8.92
CA ILE A 77 -8.48 -16.01 9.39
C ILE A 77 -8.46 -16.06 10.91
N ILE A 78 -8.06 -14.97 11.58
CA ILE A 78 -8.05 -14.88 13.04
C ILE A 78 -9.46 -15.05 13.59
N ARG A 79 -10.45 -14.28 13.09
CA ARG A 79 -11.85 -14.44 13.54
C ARG A 79 -12.37 -15.85 13.35
N ASN A 80 -12.14 -16.46 12.18
CA ASN A 80 -12.58 -17.83 11.91
C ASN A 80 -11.83 -18.90 12.74
N ALA A 81 -10.58 -18.65 13.11
CA ALA A 81 -9.80 -19.54 13.97
C ALA A 81 -10.31 -19.51 15.43
N PHE A 82 -10.79 -18.37 15.90
CA PHE A 82 -11.31 -18.20 17.27
C PHE A 82 -12.81 -18.51 17.42
N THR A 83 -13.59 -18.61 16.33
CA THR A 83 -15.01 -19.00 16.37
C THR A 83 -15.25 -20.49 16.13
N ASN A 84 -14.23 -21.25 15.73
CA ASN A 84 -14.33 -22.68 15.42
C ASN A 84 -13.68 -23.58 16.48
N THR A 85 -13.34 -23.06 17.66
CA THR A 85 -12.92 -23.90 18.79
C THR A 85 -14.18 -24.46 19.45
N PRO A 86 -14.46 -25.78 19.39
CA PRO A 86 -15.55 -26.35 20.18
C PRO A 86 -15.24 -26.14 21.66
N ALA A 87 -16.28 -25.78 22.43
CA ALA A 87 -16.24 -25.63 23.88
C ALA A 87 -15.91 -26.95 24.58
#